data_AF-A0A1X1VJQ9-F1
#
_entry.id   AF-A0A1X1VJQ9-F1
#
_cell.length_a   1.000
_cell.length_b   1.000
_cell.length_c   1.000
_cell.angle_alpha   90.00
_cell.angle_beta   90.00
_cell.angle_gamma   90.00
#
_symmetry.space_group_name_H-M   'P 1'
#
loop_
_entity.id
_entity.type
_entity.pdbx_description
1 polymer ?
#
loop_
_entity_poly.entity_id
_entity_poly.type
_entity_poly.pdbx_seq_one_letter_code
_entity_poly.pdbx_strand_id
1 'polypeptide(L)' 'MSSRAEITAKFAKAYVKASKANKGQILDQVVAVTGWSRDNARRRLRGRGRPPGVGRAIRLTASLAAHADVVATR' A
#
# COMPACT_ATOMS: atom_id res chain seq x y z
N MET A 1 12.52 -13.83 -5.23
CA MET A 1 12.18 -12.64 -4.44
C MET A 1 10.68 -12.41 -4.52
N SER A 2 9.94 -12.39 -3.40
CA SER A 2 8.52 -11.99 -3.47
C SER A 2 8.41 -10.49 -3.69
N SER A 3 7.55 -10.09 -4.62
CA SER A 3 7.30 -8.68 -4.87
C SER A 3 6.61 -8.03 -3.65
N ARG A 4 6.84 -6.73 -3.42
CA ARG A 4 6.12 -5.96 -2.39
C ARG A 4 4.59 -6.03 -2.57
N ALA A 5 4.14 -6.22 -3.81
CA ALA A 5 2.74 -6.44 -4.16
C ALA A 5 2.19 -7.78 -3.66
N GLU A 6 2.95 -8.87 -3.75
CA GLU A 6 2.58 -10.17 -3.19
C GLU A 6 2.53 -10.14 -1.66
N ILE A 7 3.51 -9.50 -1.02
CA ILE A 7 3.54 -9.32 0.44
C ILE A 7 2.26 -8.63 0.90
N THR A 8 1.92 -7.51 0.26
CA THR A 8 0.70 -6.76 0.60
C THR A 8 -0.57 -7.58 0.33
N ALA A 9 -0.61 -8.40 -0.73
CA ALA A 9 -1.76 -9.26 -1.03
C ALA A 9 -2.02 -10.30 0.07
N LYS A 10 -0.95 -10.94 0.56
CA LYS A 10 -1.02 -11.95 1.64
C LYS A 10 -1.53 -11.31 2.94
N PHE A 11 -1.00 -10.15 3.31
CA PHE A 11 -1.36 -9.47 4.56
C PHE A 11 -2.71 -8.74 4.50
N ALA A 12 -3.22 -8.37 3.31
CA ALA A 12 -4.47 -7.62 3.19
C ALA A 12 -5.69 -8.37 3.76
N LYS A 13 -5.83 -9.67 3.47
CA LYS A 13 -6.94 -10.49 3.99
C LYS A 13 -6.89 -10.61 5.52
N ALA A 14 -5.70 -10.84 6.07
CA ALA A 14 -5.47 -10.90 7.51
C ALA A 14 -5.77 -9.54 8.16
N TYR A 15 -5.35 -8.43 7.54
CA TYR A 15 -5.56 -7.09 8.05
C TYR A 15 -7.04 -6.69 8.13
N VAL A 16 -7.87 -7.09 7.16
CA VAL A 16 -9.31 -6.80 7.19
C VAL A 16 -10.01 -7.53 8.33
N LYS A 17 -9.71 -8.83 8.49
CA LYS A 17 -10.30 -9.70 9.51
C LYS A 17 -9.76 -9.47 10.92
N ALA A 18 -8.59 -8.86 11.04
CA ALA A 18 -7.92 -8.65 12.32
C ALA A 18 -8.64 -7.65 13.24
N SER A 19 -8.59 -7.92 14.54
CA SER A 19 -8.96 -6.99 15.61
C SER A 19 -8.03 -5.78 15.66
N LYS A 20 -8.37 -4.74 16.45
CA LYS A 20 -7.55 -3.53 16.57
C LYS A 20 -6.12 -3.83 17.05
N ALA A 21 -5.95 -4.78 17.96
CA ALA A 21 -4.65 -5.23 18.46
C ALA A 21 -3.84 -5.94 17.36
N ASN A 22 -4.45 -6.91 16.68
CA ASN A 22 -3.77 -7.73 15.66
C ASN A 22 -3.41 -6.91 14.41
N LYS A 23 -4.18 -5.86 14.10
CA LYS A 23 -3.86 -4.89 13.03
C LYS A 23 -2.53 -4.18 13.27
N GLY A 24 -2.15 -3.94 14.53
CA GLY A 24 -0.85 -3.36 14.87
C GLY A 24 0.30 -4.28 14.45
N GLN A 25 0.24 -5.53 14.90
CA GLN A 25 1.27 -6.54 14.60
C GLN A 25 1.42 -6.81 13.10
N ILE A 26 0.31 -6.83 12.35
CA ILE A 26 0.35 -6.98 10.88
C ILE A 26 1.06 -5.78 10.23
N LEU A 27 0.85 -4.56 10.75
CA LEU A 27 1.56 -3.38 10.24
C LEU A 27 3.06 -3.44 10.55
N ASP A 28 3.43 -3.87 11.75
CA ASP A 28 4.84 -4.04 12.14
C ASP A 28 5.56 -5.03 11.22
N GLN A 29 4.93 -6.18 10.94
CA GLN A 29 5.50 -7.17 10.04
C GLN A 29 5.65 -6.65 8.60
N VAL A 30 4.66 -5.92 8.08
CA VAL A 30 4.73 -5.35 6.73
C VAL A 30 5.81 -4.27 6.66
N VAL A 31 5.97 -3.44 7.69
CA VAL A 31 7.04 -2.42 7.78
C VAL A 31 8.40 -3.11 7.75
N ALA A 32 8.62 -4.13 8.59
CA ALA A 32 9.88 -4.86 8.67
C ALA A 32 10.27 -5.53 7.33
N VAL A 33 9.30 -6.12 6.62
CA VAL A 33 9.58 -6.87 5.37
C VAL A 33 9.69 -5.93 4.16
N THR A 34 8.97 -4.81 4.13
CA THR A 34 8.92 -3.92 2.94
C THR A 34 9.81 -2.69 3.04
N GLY A 35 10.20 -2.31 4.26
CA GLY A 35 10.91 -1.06 4.58
C GLY A 35 10.03 0.19 4.50
N TRP A 36 8.70 0.04 4.49
CA TRP A 36 7.77 1.18 4.40
C TRP A 36 7.53 1.87 5.74
N SER A 37 7.08 3.12 5.70
CA SER A 37 6.47 3.73 6.87
C SER A 37 5.14 3.06 7.23
N ARG A 38 4.80 3.05 8.52
CA ARG A 38 3.57 2.43 9.06
C ARG A 38 2.31 2.97 8.37
N ASP A 39 2.29 4.26 8.06
CA ASP A 39 1.17 4.91 7.36
C ASP A 39 1.02 4.47 5.91
N ASN A 40 2.14 4.21 5.25
CA ASN A 40 2.13 3.70 3.90
C ASN A 40 1.63 2.24 3.87
N ALA A 41 2.12 1.40 4.78
CA ALA A 41 1.63 0.04 4.97
C ALA A 41 0.11 0.03 5.24
N ARG A 42 -0.38 0.91 6.12
CA ARG A 42 -1.80 1.05 6.43
C ARG A 42 -2.66 1.42 5.23
N ARG A 43 -2.26 2.42 4.43
CA ARG A 43 -3.00 2.81 3.22
C ARG A 43 -3.09 1.67 2.21
N ARG A 44 -1.99 0.94 2.00
CA ARG A 44 -1.93 -0.16 1.04
C ARG A 44 -2.73 -1.38 1.47
N LEU A 45 -2.74 -1.72 2.76
CA LEU A 45 -3.58 -2.81 3.29
C LEU A 45 -5.07 -2.44 3.29
N ARG A 46 -5.42 -1.20 3.65
CA ARG A 46 -6.81 -0.69 3.59
C ARG A 46 -7.37 -0.68 2.18
N GLY A 47 -6.59 -0.21 1.20
CA GLY A 47 -7.03 -0.08 -0.20
C GLY A 47 -7.26 -1.42 -0.91
N ARG A 48 -6.53 -2.47 -0.55
CA ARG A 48 -6.70 -3.82 -1.11
C ARG A 48 -7.75 -4.68 -0.39
N GLY A 49 -8.06 -4.34 0.86
CA GLY A 49 -8.96 -5.12 1.70
C GLY A 49 -10.44 -4.73 1.59
N ARG A 50 -10.74 -3.57 1.01
CA ARG A 50 -12.11 -3.09 0.84
C ARG A 50 -12.60 -3.47 -0.57
N PRO A 51 -13.76 -4.14 -0.73
CA PRO A 51 -14.38 -4.28 -2.05
C PRO A 51 -14.58 -2.88 -2.64
N PRO A 52 -14.49 -2.70 -3.97
CA PRO A 52 -14.75 -1.42 -4.62
C PRO A 52 -16.22 -1.02 -4.42
N GLY A 53 -16.52 -0.42 -3.27
CA GLY A 53 -17.81 0.13 -2.92
C GLY A 53 -17.68 1.64 -2.87
N VAL A 54 -18.25 2.31 -3.88
CA VAL A 54 -18.59 3.75 -3.93
C VAL A 54 -17.55 4.66 -3.27
N GLY A 55 -16.33 4.65 -3.81
CA GLY A 55 -15.31 5.64 -3.51
C GLY A 55 -15.24 6.63 -4.66
N ARG A 56 -15.86 7.80 -4.47
CA ARG A 56 -15.87 9.00 -5.33
C ARG A 56 -14.78 8.99 -6.42
N ALA A 57 -15.21 8.93 -7.68
CA ALA A 57 -14.33 9.19 -8.83
C ALA A 57 -13.72 10.60 -8.67
N ILE A 58 -12.45 10.67 -8.29
CA ILE A 58 -11.67 11.89 -8.45
C ILE A 58 -11.32 11.99 -9.92
N ARG A 59 -11.87 13.01 -10.60
CA ARG A 59 -11.40 13.41 -11.93
C ARG A 59 -9.95 13.87 -11.77
N LEU A 60 -9.01 13.00 -12.08
CA LEU A 60 -7.62 13.39 -12.26
C LEU A 60 -7.57 14.21 -13.55
N THR A 61 -7.56 15.53 -13.43
CA THR A 61 -7.11 16.39 -14.53
C THR A 61 -5.66 16.04 -14.78
N ALA A 62 -5.37 15.62 -16.02
CA ALA A 62 -4.06 15.20 -16.46
C ALA A 62 -2.99 16.27 -16.14
N SER A 63 -2.07 15.96 -15.23
CA SER A 63 -0.73 16.55 -15.19
C SER A 63 0.14 15.77 -14.20
N LEU A 64 0.69 14.64 -14.65
CA LEU A 64 1.92 14.07 -14.06
C LEU A 64 2.58 13.09 -15.04
N ALA A 65 2.99 13.62 -16.19
CA ALA A 65 3.90 12.94 -17.13
C ALA A 65 5.25 13.67 -17.23
N ALA A 66 5.66 14.39 -16.19
CA ALA A 66 6.96 15.05 -16.12
C ALA A 66 7.65 14.66 -14.81
N HIS A 67 8.95 14.37 -14.91
CA HIS A 67 9.89 13.91 -13.86
C HIS A 67 10.11 12.40 -13.77
N ALA A 68 10.24 11.74 -14.92
CA ALA A 68 10.98 10.49 -15.03
C ALA A 68 12.17 10.67 -15.99
N ASP A 69 13.04 11.66 -15.76
CA ASP A 69 14.33 11.81 -16.46
C ASP A 69 15.20 12.83 -15.73
N VAL A 70 15.92 12.46 -14.66
CA VAL A 70 17.23 13.03 -14.25
C VAL A 70 17.85 12.09 -13.20
N VAL A 71 18.35 10.92 -13.59
CA VAL A 71 19.51 10.24 -12.94
C VAL A 71 20.09 9.29 -14.00
N ALA A 72 20.77 9.84 -15.00
CA ALA A 72 21.75 9.14 -15.85
C ALA A 72 22.31 10.09 -16.91
N THR A 73 23.24 10.98 -16.53
CA THR A 73 24.35 11.46 -17.39
C THR A 73 25.10 12.57 -16.65
N ARG A 74 26.39 12.27 -16.38
CA ARG A 74 27.48 13.11 -15.88
C ARG A 74 27.51 13.42 -14.38
#